data_AF-A0A0N5C657-F1
#
_entry.id   AF-A0A0N5C657-F1
#
_cell.length_a   1.000
_cell.length_b   1.000
_cell.length_c   1.000
_cell.angle_alpha   90.00
_cell.angle_beta   90.00
_cell.angle_gamma   90.00
#
_symmetry.space_group_name_H-M   'P 1'
#
loop_
_entity.id
_entity.type
_entity.pdbx_description
1 polymer ?
#
loop_
_entity_poly.entity_id
_entity_poly.type
_entity_poly.pdbx_seq_one_letter_code
_entity_poly.pdbx_strand_id
1 'polypeptide(L)'
;MENNNINIQQSSIEIQEIPMYSKDEAYINNCKNNISIKKFGLKKKPIENYIQPPSSFTLTFDEIPIKFNKIFPANISEFYRKGKIILVGTRHFSNQSRNDVRDVIRSTIPDAIFVELCHSRINILNMNEEVIVDDILNPLELIFNCIKQEGLTKGLVSALLISYTNELMKKSKLCPGGEFRVAQEEGRKIKNSIFGFCDRNIEITLNRLYRQLTFWEKLKLLKDILYFNNDDERVKKLFDNTSNYINFDDFPLLSWEHFPSFKKIMVDERDQYMSTFLLEKYNKIFEEKAKVSIEEEKSMEAVNIVAVVGYGHISGIKNYFGKEYDLNDLNSISTSNEKKEPLKLGLQIFVIGGVLLITHYVFKRWM
;
A
#
# COMPACT_ATOMS: atom_id res chain seq x y z
N MET A 1 -36.43 -59.01 -28.66
CA MET A 1 -35.09 -58.47 -28.92
C MET A 1 -35.27 -57.01 -29.25
N GLU A 2 -35.13 -56.14 -28.25
CA GLU A 2 -35.08 -54.68 -28.40
C GLU A 2 -34.83 -54.11 -27.00
N ASN A 3 -33.77 -53.31 -26.85
CA ASN A 3 -33.69 -52.17 -25.92
C ASN A 3 -32.35 -51.43 -26.10
N ASN A 4 -32.42 -50.40 -26.93
CA ASN A 4 -32.12 -48.99 -26.60
C ASN A 4 -30.84 -48.67 -25.80
N ASN A 5 -29.78 -48.36 -26.55
CA ASN A 5 -28.69 -47.47 -26.12
C ASN A 5 -29.17 -46.01 -26.19
N ILE A 6 -29.20 -45.32 -25.04
CA ILE A 6 -29.36 -43.86 -24.99
C ILE A 6 -28.00 -43.24 -24.66
N ASN A 7 -27.52 -42.53 -25.66
CA ASN A 7 -26.31 -41.72 -25.72
C ASN A 7 -26.62 -40.36 -25.05
N ILE A 8 -25.98 -40.05 -23.92
CA ILE A 8 -26.18 -38.78 -23.21
C ILE A 8 -25.10 -37.79 -23.67
N GLN A 9 -25.54 -36.69 -24.26
CA GLN A 9 -24.75 -35.57 -24.76
C GLN A 9 -23.78 -35.02 -23.70
N GLN A 10 -22.49 -34.98 -24.05
CA GLN A 10 -21.57 -33.97 -23.53
C GLN A 10 -21.90 -32.62 -24.20
N SER A 11 -22.47 -31.70 -23.43
CA SER A 11 -22.47 -30.28 -23.78
C SER A 11 -21.20 -29.63 -23.23
N SER A 12 -20.33 -29.25 -24.14
CA SER A 12 -19.10 -28.48 -23.93
C SER A 12 -19.42 -27.12 -23.31
N ILE A 13 -18.81 -26.80 -22.17
CA ILE A 13 -18.55 -25.41 -21.77
C ILE A 13 -17.04 -25.25 -21.87
N GLU A 14 -16.60 -24.58 -22.95
CA GLU A 14 -15.23 -24.09 -23.12
C GLU A 14 -14.90 -23.13 -21.97
N ILE A 15 -14.06 -23.60 -21.04
CA ILE A 15 -13.29 -22.71 -20.19
C ILE A 15 -12.07 -22.32 -21.02
N GLN A 16 -12.08 -21.08 -21.50
CA GLN A 16 -10.95 -20.48 -22.20
C GLN A 16 -9.82 -20.29 -21.18
N GLU A 17 -8.90 -21.26 -21.12
CA GLU A 17 -7.63 -21.12 -20.42
C GLU A 17 -6.81 -20.03 -21.11
N ILE A 18 -6.70 -18.85 -20.49
CA ILE A 18 -5.75 -17.83 -20.90
C ILE A 18 -4.39 -18.23 -20.32
N PRO A 19 -3.34 -18.42 -21.16
CA PRO A 19 -2.08 -18.98 -20.72
C PRO A 19 -1.38 -18.05 -19.73
N MET A 20 -1.10 -18.62 -18.56
CA MET A 20 -0.15 -18.13 -17.58
C MET A 20 1.22 -18.00 -18.27
N TYR A 21 1.63 -16.76 -18.55
CA TYR A 21 2.88 -16.50 -19.25
C TYR A 21 4.07 -17.16 -18.54
N SER A 22 4.68 -18.04 -19.33
CA SER A 22 5.95 -18.74 -19.23
C SER A 22 6.91 -18.38 -18.08
N LYS A 23 7.36 -19.44 -17.43
CA LYS A 23 8.66 -19.55 -16.76
C LYS A 23 9.74 -18.80 -17.54
N ASP A 24 10.30 -17.76 -16.93
CA ASP A 24 11.62 -17.24 -17.28
C ASP A 24 12.26 -16.66 -16.03
N GLU A 25 13.18 -17.43 -15.43
CA GLU A 25 14.16 -16.95 -14.42
C GLU A 25 15.03 -15.79 -14.96
N ALA A 26 14.91 -15.46 -16.25
CA ALA A 26 15.51 -14.29 -16.88
C ALA A 26 14.82 -12.96 -16.49
N TYR A 27 13.54 -12.93 -16.08
CA TYR A 27 12.86 -11.67 -15.77
C TYR A 27 13.25 -11.11 -14.38
N ILE A 28 13.54 -11.99 -13.42
CA ILE A 28 14.05 -11.59 -12.09
C ILE A 28 15.49 -11.06 -12.20
N ASN A 29 16.28 -11.58 -13.13
CA ASN A 29 17.64 -11.08 -13.41
C ASN A 29 17.67 -9.80 -14.26
N ASN A 30 16.62 -9.50 -15.03
CA ASN A 30 16.52 -8.26 -15.82
C ASN A 30 16.18 -7.02 -14.99
N CYS A 31 15.76 -7.17 -13.74
CA CYS A 31 15.67 -6.05 -12.78
C CYS A 31 17.04 -5.53 -12.31
N LYS A 32 18.15 -6.16 -12.73
CA LYS A 32 19.50 -5.72 -12.38
C LYS A 32 20.22 -4.91 -13.45
N ASN A 33 19.79 -4.85 -14.71
CA ASN A 33 20.46 -4.04 -15.74
C ASN A 33 19.52 -3.69 -16.90
N ASN A 34 19.69 -2.46 -17.43
CA ASN A 34 19.12 -1.89 -18.66
C ASN A 34 17.84 -1.04 -18.52
N ILE A 35 18.07 0.23 -18.20
CA ILE A 35 17.18 1.36 -18.54
C ILE A 35 17.19 1.52 -20.07
N SER A 36 16.13 1.07 -20.76
CA SER A 36 15.92 1.41 -22.17
C SER A 36 15.15 2.73 -22.26
N ILE A 37 15.86 3.81 -22.59
CA ILE A 37 15.35 5.17 -22.73
C ILE A 37 14.66 5.31 -24.10
N LYS A 38 13.33 5.26 -24.15
CA LYS A 38 12.58 5.81 -25.30
C LYS A 38 12.47 7.33 -25.13
N LYS A 39 13.08 8.08 -26.06
CA LYS A 39 13.10 9.55 -26.07
C LYS A 39 11.81 10.12 -26.66
N PHE A 40 10.91 10.61 -25.83
CA PHE A 40 9.94 11.66 -26.17
C PHE A 40 9.66 12.49 -24.91
N GLY A 41 9.75 13.83 -25.00
CA GLY A 41 9.47 14.72 -23.87
C GLY A 41 9.81 16.18 -24.14
N LEU A 42 8.91 17.09 -23.75
CA LEU A 42 8.95 18.54 -23.97
C LEU A 42 10.01 19.23 -23.08
N LYS A 43 10.76 20.19 -23.62
CA LYS A 43 11.46 21.21 -22.82
C LYS A 43 10.48 22.33 -22.50
N LYS A 44 10.03 22.50 -21.25
CA LYS A 44 9.33 23.73 -20.81
C LYS A 44 9.73 24.14 -19.38
N LYS A 45 9.77 25.46 -19.18
CA LYS A 45 10.13 26.15 -17.93
C LYS A 45 9.06 25.91 -16.84
N PRO A 46 9.46 25.90 -15.55
CA PRO A 46 8.52 25.82 -14.43
C PRO A 46 7.49 26.96 -14.45
N ILE A 47 6.31 26.71 -13.91
CA ILE A 47 5.20 27.67 -13.82
C ILE A 47 5.61 28.79 -12.84
N GLU A 48 5.73 30.03 -13.32
CA GLU A 48 5.93 31.21 -12.47
C GLU A 48 4.69 31.44 -11.58
N ASN A 49 4.90 31.71 -10.28
CA ASN A 49 3.88 31.90 -9.23
C ASN A 49 3.12 30.64 -8.77
N TYR A 50 3.76 29.47 -8.80
CA TYR A 50 3.20 28.26 -8.20
C TYR A 50 3.15 28.34 -6.67
N ILE A 51 1.95 28.23 -6.09
CA ILE A 51 1.72 28.04 -4.65
C ILE A 51 1.55 26.55 -4.39
N GLN A 52 2.37 25.98 -3.50
CA GLN A 52 2.23 24.58 -3.10
C GLN A 52 0.85 24.33 -2.49
N PRO A 53 0.12 23.28 -2.92
CA PRO A 53 -1.17 22.97 -2.34
C PRO A 53 -0.99 22.60 -0.86
N PRO A 54 -2.00 22.86 0.00
CA PRO A 54 -1.93 22.59 1.43
C PRO A 54 -1.78 21.09 1.76
N SER A 55 -2.03 20.21 0.79
CA SER A 55 -1.80 18.77 0.86
C SER A 55 -0.34 18.37 0.58
N SER A 56 0.50 19.30 0.14
CA SER A 56 1.91 19.05 -0.14
C SER A 56 2.83 19.61 0.94
N PHE A 57 3.84 18.83 1.28
CA PHE A 57 4.79 19.13 2.34
C PHE A 57 6.19 18.96 1.79
N THR A 58 6.98 20.03 1.84
CA THR A 58 8.38 19.97 1.41
C THR A 58 9.25 19.55 2.59
N LEU A 59 9.97 18.45 2.44
CA LEU A 59 11.11 18.11 3.28
C LEU A 59 12.34 18.80 2.70
N THR A 60 12.82 19.84 3.40
CA THR A 60 14.02 20.60 3.05
C THR A 60 15.25 20.01 3.74
N PHE A 61 16.38 19.93 3.03
CA PHE A 61 17.57 19.17 3.43
C PHE A 61 18.57 19.89 4.35
N ASP A 62 18.19 21.03 4.92
CA ASP A 62 19.01 21.69 5.94
C ASP A 62 19.02 20.89 7.26
N GLU A 63 18.08 19.94 7.43
CA GLU A 63 17.90 19.14 8.63
C GLU A 63 18.33 17.65 8.47
N ILE A 64 18.91 17.24 7.33
CA ILE A 64 19.20 15.83 7.03
C ILE A 64 20.71 15.54 7.07
N PRO A 65 21.17 14.50 7.78
CA PRO A 65 22.55 14.02 7.67
C PRO A 65 22.76 13.39 6.29
N ILE A 66 23.47 14.09 5.40
CA ILE A 66 23.86 13.51 4.12
C ILE A 66 25.01 12.54 4.38
N LYS A 67 24.75 11.25 4.22
CA LYS A 67 25.80 10.23 4.24
C LYS A 67 26.42 10.16 2.85
N PHE A 68 27.58 10.78 2.71
CA PHE A 68 28.40 10.62 1.51
C PHE A 68 29.19 9.32 1.61
N ASN A 69 29.20 8.54 0.54
CA ASN A 69 30.17 7.46 0.40
C ASN A 69 31.60 8.05 0.40
N LYS A 70 32.61 7.25 0.79
CA LYS A 70 34.03 7.66 0.93
C LYS A 70 34.68 8.26 -0.34
N ILE A 71 33.96 8.26 -1.45
CA ILE A 71 34.41 8.71 -2.78
C ILE A 71 34.26 10.23 -2.92
N PHE A 72 33.39 10.89 -2.15
CA PHE A 72 33.13 12.31 -2.28
C PHE A 72 34.01 13.16 -1.35
N PRO A 73 34.43 14.37 -1.79
CA PRO A 73 35.15 15.30 -0.93
C PRO A 73 34.29 15.68 0.28
N ALA A 74 34.94 15.88 1.43
CA ALA A 74 34.26 16.10 2.72
C ALA A 74 33.33 17.34 2.72
N ASN A 75 33.57 18.29 1.83
CA ASN A 75 32.81 19.55 1.70
C ASN A 75 31.95 19.62 0.43
N ILE A 76 31.52 18.47 -0.11
CA ILE A 76 30.65 18.43 -1.28
C ILE A 76 29.36 19.25 -1.11
N SER A 77 28.84 19.45 0.11
CA SER A 77 27.70 20.35 0.33
C SER A 77 27.97 21.82 -0.02
N GLU A 78 29.23 22.25 -0.10
CA GLU A 78 29.63 23.63 -0.48
C GLU A 78 29.61 23.85 -2.00
N PHE A 79 29.84 22.79 -2.80
CA PHE A 79 29.92 22.87 -4.25
C PHE A 79 28.65 22.42 -4.97
N TYR A 80 27.73 21.76 -4.26
CA TYR A 80 26.55 21.12 -4.82
C TYR A 80 25.27 21.65 -4.19
N ARG A 81 24.28 21.96 -5.03
CA ARG A 81 23.01 22.49 -4.55
C ARG A 81 22.16 21.36 -3.93
N LYS A 82 21.85 21.47 -2.63
CA LYS A 82 20.92 20.56 -1.97
C LYS A 82 19.53 20.65 -2.62
N GLY A 83 18.95 19.48 -2.80
CA GLY A 83 17.64 19.25 -3.37
C GLY A 83 16.50 19.30 -2.37
N LYS A 84 15.34 18.76 -2.76
CA LYS A 84 14.16 18.60 -1.90
C LYS A 84 13.36 17.34 -2.23
N ILE A 85 12.70 16.79 -1.22
CA ILE A 85 11.69 15.73 -1.36
C ILE A 85 10.36 16.40 -1.03
N ILE A 86 9.43 16.39 -1.97
CA ILE A 86 8.08 16.92 -1.78
C ILE A 86 7.16 15.73 -1.55
N LEU A 87 6.63 15.62 -0.34
CA LEU A 87 5.57 14.66 -0.04
C LEU A 87 4.23 15.27 -0.46
N VAL A 88 3.50 14.61 -1.34
CA VAL A 88 2.13 14.99 -1.70
C VAL A 88 1.19 14.05 -0.97
N GLY A 89 0.55 14.56 0.09
CA GLY A 89 -0.41 13.84 0.91
C GLY A 89 -1.76 13.74 0.21
N THR A 90 -2.07 12.56 -0.29
CA THR A 90 -3.31 12.26 -0.99
C THR A 90 -4.38 11.83 -0.01
N ARG A 91 -5.59 12.35 -0.21
CA ARG A 91 -6.79 11.81 0.42
C ARG A 91 -7.33 10.84 -0.61
N HIS A 92 -7.16 9.54 -0.36
CA HIS A 92 -7.54 8.51 -1.32
C HIS A 92 -8.95 8.76 -1.82
N PHE A 93 -9.15 8.55 -3.13
CA PHE A 93 -10.44 8.78 -3.79
C PHE A 93 -10.84 10.26 -3.82
N SER A 94 -9.90 11.16 -4.15
CA SER A 94 -10.18 12.59 -4.28
C SER A 94 -9.71 13.18 -5.60
N ASN A 95 -10.63 13.80 -6.34
CA ASN A 95 -10.29 14.59 -7.53
C ASN A 95 -9.36 15.76 -7.19
N GLN A 96 -9.49 16.34 -5.99
CA GLN A 96 -8.57 17.38 -5.56
C GLN A 96 -7.15 16.83 -5.40
N SER A 97 -6.98 15.65 -4.80
CA SER A 97 -5.65 15.02 -4.68
C SER A 97 -5.03 14.70 -6.04
N ARG A 98 -5.83 14.30 -7.03
CA ARG A 98 -5.36 14.16 -8.42
C ARG A 98 -4.82 15.48 -8.99
N ASN A 99 -5.52 16.58 -8.75
CA ASN A 99 -5.09 17.91 -9.22
C ASN A 99 -3.82 18.37 -8.49
N ASP A 100 -3.77 18.22 -7.17
CA ASP A 100 -2.59 18.57 -6.36
C ASP A 100 -1.35 17.82 -6.83
N VAL A 101 -1.46 16.51 -7.06
CA VAL A 101 -0.36 15.68 -7.61
C VAL A 101 0.11 16.21 -8.96
N ARG A 102 -0.83 16.51 -9.86
CA ARG A 102 -0.53 17.03 -11.19
C ARG A 102 0.21 18.36 -11.12
N ASP A 103 -0.27 19.27 -10.29
CA ASP A 103 0.27 20.62 -10.20
C ASP A 103 1.65 20.62 -9.52
N VAL A 104 1.86 19.77 -8.51
CA VAL A 104 3.17 19.57 -7.87
C VAL A 104 4.19 19.00 -8.87
N ILE A 105 3.82 17.96 -9.63
CA ILE A 105 4.74 17.33 -10.59
C ILE A 105 5.09 18.31 -11.71
N ARG A 106 4.11 19.04 -12.26
CA ARG A 106 4.33 20.00 -13.36
C ARG A 106 5.16 21.19 -12.96
N SER A 107 4.97 21.71 -11.75
CA SER A 107 5.73 22.84 -11.22
C SER A 107 7.15 22.45 -10.79
N THR A 108 7.33 21.24 -10.26
CA THR A 108 8.61 20.79 -9.72
C THR A 108 9.55 20.24 -10.79
N ILE A 109 9.00 19.58 -11.83
CA ILE A 109 9.75 18.83 -12.84
C ILE A 109 10.78 17.89 -12.16
N PRO A 110 10.31 16.92 -11.34
CA PRO A 110 11.21 16.13 -10.50
C PRO A 110 12.09 15.15 -11.28
N ASP A 111 13.26 14.86 -10.69
CA ASP A 111 14.17 13.79 -11.12
C ASP A 111 13.61 12.40 -10.85
N ALA A 112 12.79 12.28 -9.81
CA ALA A 112 12.07 11.04 -9.54
C ALA A 112 10.70 11.28 -8.92
N ILE A 113 9.76 10.41 -9.28
CA ILE A 113 8.41 10.35 -8.74
C ILE A 113 8.24 8.96 -8.13
N PHE A 114 7.94 8.92 -6.84
CA PHE A 114 7.60 7.67 -6.13
C PHE A 114 6.16 7.72 -5.67
N VAL A 115 5.45 6.59 -5.77
CA VAL A 115 4.09 6.45 -5.26
C VAL A 115 4.04 5.43 -4.11
N GLU A 116 3.14 5.62 -3.15
CA GLU A 116 2.83 4.66 -2.08
C GLU A 116 2.12 3.42 -2.65
N LEU A 117 2.90 2.64 -3.38
CA LEU A 117 2.53 1.38 -3.97
C LEU A 117 3.74 0.46 -3.84
N CYS A 118 3.50 -0.84 -3.91
CA CYS A 118 4.54 -1.87 -4.01
C CYS A 118 4.32 -2.68 -5.28
N HIS A 119 5.35 -3.41 -5.71
CA HIS A 119 5.33 -4.15 -6.98
C HIS A 119 4.16 -5.14 -7.11
N SER A 120 3.79 -5.83 -6.02
CA SER A 120 2.65 -6.76 -6.00
C SER A 120 1.29 -6.09 -6.23
N ARG A 121 1.22 -4.75 -6.12
CA ARG A 121 0.01 -3.95 -6.32
C ARG A 121 0.05 -3.09 -7.58
N ILE A 122 1.01 -3.33 -8.49
CA ILE A 122 1.19 -2.50 -9.70
C ILE A 122 -0.06 -2.43 -10.59
N ASN A 123 -0.91 -3.46 -10.58
CA ASN A 123 -2.14 -3.52 -11.36
C ASN A 123 -3.11 -2.37 -11.07
N ILE A 124 -3.00 -1.71 -9.90
CA ILE A 124 -3.78 -0.51 -9.56
C ILE A 124 -3.56 0.63 -10.58
N LEU A 125 -2.38 0.68 -11.21
CA LEU A 125 -2.08 1.68 -12.24
C LEU A 125 -2.77 1.42 -13.57
N ASN A 126 -3.22 0.19 -13.82
CA ASN A 126 -3.85 -0.22 -15.08
C ASN A 126 -5.37 -0.39 -14.95
N MET A 127 -5.95 -0.07 -13.79
CA MET A 127 -7.40 -0.16 -13.58
C MET A 127 -8.13 0.89 -14.42
N ASN A 128 -9.16 0.43 -15.14
CA ASN A 128 -10.11 1.32 -15.81
C ASN A 128 -10.92 2.10 -14.77
N GLU A 129 -11.20 3.37 -15.05
CA GLU A 129 -11.92 4.24 -14.10
C GLU A 129 -13.45 4.09 -14.17
N GLU A 130 -13.96 3.21 -15.03
CA GLU A 130 -15.37 2.86 -15.08
C GLU A 130 -15.73 2.03 -13.84
N VAL A 131 -16.30 2.70 -12.83
CA VAL A 131 -16.74 2.04 -11.59
C VAL A 131 -18.09 1.38 -11.83
N ILE A 132 -18.09 0.07 -12.07
CA ILE A 132 -19.31 -0.74 -12.01
C ILE A 132 -19.40 -1.31 -10.58
N VAL A 133 -20.35 -0.81 -9.79
CA VAL A 133 -20.55 -1.17 -8.36
C VAL A 133 -21.47 -2.40 -8.23
N ASP A 134 -21.51 -3.28 -9.22
CA ASP A 134 -22.58 -4.29 -9.30
C ASP A 134 -22.22 -5.65 -8.66
N ASP A 135 -20.94 -5.90 -8.31
CA ASP A 135 -20.49 -7.19 -7.75
C ASP A 135 -19.85 -7.07 -6.36
N ILE A 136 -20.53 -6.39 -5.43
CA ILE A 136 -20.06 -6.36 -4.04
C ILE A 136 -20.65 -7.55 -3.30
N LEU A 137 -19.81 -8.58 -3.13
CA LEU A 137 -20.13 -9.78 -2.34
C LEU A 137 -20.77 -9.40 -1.00
N ASN A 138 -21.72 -10.20 -0.54
CA ASN A 138 -22.21 -10.11 0.82
C ASN A 138 -21.02 -10.31 1.78
N PRO A 139 -20.86 -9.50 2.85
CA PRO A 139 -19.76 -9.63 3.81
C PRO A 139 -19.54 -11.03 4.37
N LEU A 140 -20.60 -11.82 4.59
CA LEU A 140 -20.42 -13.22 5.01
C LEU A 140 -19.74 -14.06 3.93
N GLU A 141 -20.15 -13.91 2.68
CA GLU A 141 -19.55 -14.59 1.54
C GLU A 141 -18.10 -14.17 1.32
N LEU A 142 -17.80 -12.88 1.44
CA LEU A 142 -16.44 -12.34 1.38
C LEU A 142 -15.56 -12.96 2.48
N ILE A 143 -16.02 -12.99 3.73
CA ILE A 143 -15.30 -13.61 4.85
C ILE A 143 -15.03 -15.08 4.57
N PHE A 144 -16.06 -15.85 4.17
CA PHE A 144 -15.90 -17.28 3.89
C PHE A 144 -14.91 -17.54 2.75
N ASN A 145 -14.97 -16.75 1.68
CA ASN A 145 -14.06 -16.88 0.55
C ASN A 145 -12.61 -16.56 0.95
N CYS A 146 -12.38 -15.46 1.66
CA CYS A 146 -11.05 -15.10 2.13
C CYS A 146 -10.49 -16.13 3.12
N ILE A 147 -11.30 -16.64 4.06
CA ILE A 147 -10.88 -17.70 5.00
C ILE A 147 -10.55 -19.00 4.26
N LYS A 148 -11.36 -19.39 3.28
CA LYS A 148 -11.14 -20.61 2.49
C LYS A 148 -9.84 -20.55 1.70
N GLN A 149 -9.49 -19.38 1.17
CA GLN A 149 -8.29 -19.19 0.35
C GLN A 149 -7.01 -19.03 1.19
N GLU A 150 -7.07 -18.25 2.27
CA GLU A 150 -5.87 -17.77 2.97
C GLU A 150 -5.73 -18.34 4.40
N GLY A 151 -6.73 -19.07 4.88
CA GLY A 151 -6.86 -19.53 6.25
C GLY A 151 -7.50 -18.49 7.17
N LEU A 152 -7.92 -18.90 8.36
CA LEU A 152 -8.76 -18.09 9.26
C LEU A 152 -8.20 -16.69 9.54
N THR A 153 -6.95 -16.58 9.98
CA THR A 153 -6.40 -15.28 10.43
C THR A 153 -6.10 -14.35 9.27
N LYS A 154 -5.51 -14.86 8.18
CA LYS A 154 -5.23 -14.06 6.98
C LYS A 154 -6.52 -13.62 6.32
N GLY A 155 -7.43 -14.57 6.14
CA GLY A 155 -8.73 -14.34 5.51
C GLY A 155 -9.57 -13.30 6.23
N LEU A 156 -9.56 -13.27 7.57
CA LEU A 156 -10.28 -12.22 8.33
C LEU A 156 -9.69 -10.82 8.10
N VAL A 157 -8.36 -10.69 8.10
CA VAL A 157 -7.70 -9.40 7.82
C VAL A 157 -7.95 -8.96 6.39
N SER A 158 -7.84 -9.87 5.43
CA SER A 158 -8.12 -9.59 4.01
C SER A 158 -9.58 -9.20 3.79
N ALA A 159 -10.53 -9.93 4.40
CA ALA A 159 -11.95 -9.60 4.33
C ALA A 159 -12.26 -8.21 4.92
N LEU A 160 -11.63 -7.84 6.04
CA LEU A 160 -11.75 -6.50 6.63
C LEU A 160 -11.28 -5.42 5.66
N LEU A 161 -10.07 -5.58 5.12
CA LEU A 161 -9.47 -4.60 4.21
C LEU A 161 -10.28 -4.46 2.92
N ILE A 162 -10.73 -5.58 2.35
CA ILE A 162 -11.58 -5.57 1.15
C ILE A 162 -12.93 -4.90 1.46
N SER A 163 -13.57 -5.24 2.58
CA SER A 163 -14.83 -4.61 3.01
C SER A 163 -14.70 -3.09 3.10
N TYR A 164 -13.60 -2.62 3.73
CA TYR A 164 -13.30 -1.21 3.84
C TYR A 164 -13.10 -0.55 2.47
N THR A 165 -12.28 -1.14 1.59
CA THR A 165 -12.07 -0.60 0.24
C THR A 165 -13.36 -0.56 -0.58
N ASN A 166 -14.24 -1.57 -0.44
CA ASN A 166 -15.53 -1.61 -1.13
C ASN A 166 -16.46 -0.50 -0.65
N GLU A 167 -16.49 -0.21 0.66
CA GLU A 167 -17.29 0.89 1.19
C GLU A 167 -16.80 2.26 0.69
N LEU A 168 -15.48 2.47 0.66
CA LEU A 168 -14.89 3.69 0.12
C LEU A 168 -15.20 3.87 -1.37
N MET A 169 -15.13 2.80 -2.16
CA MET A 169 -15.50 2.84 -3.58
C MET A 169 -16.99 3.17 -3.78
N LYS A 170 -17.89 2.55 -3.01
CA LYS A 170 -19.34 2.84 -3.06
C LYS A 170 -19.63 4.32 -2.84
N LYS A 171 -19.01 4.93 -1.82
CA LYS A 171 -19.25 6.33 -1.45
C LYS A 171 -18.59 7.33 -2.38
N SER A 172 -17.32 7.11 -2.70
CA SER A 172 -16.55 8.05 -3.53
C SER A 172 -16.89 7.96 -5.01
N LYS A 173 -17.43 6.83 -5.48
CA LYS A 173 -17.63 6.50 -6.91
C LYS A 173 -16.33 6.64 -7.71
N LEU A 174 -15.18 6.42 -7.07
CA LEU A 174 -13.87 6.50 -7.69
C LEU A 174 -13.14 5.17 -7.50
N CYS A 175 -12.35 4.78 -8.50
CA CYS A 175 -11.42 3.66 -8.38
C CYS A 175 -10.21 4.05 -7.52
N PRO A 176 -9.64 3.11 -6.74
CA PRO A 176 -8.43 3.35 -5.96
C PRO A 176 -7.24 3.70 -6.88
N GLY A 177 -6.30 4.49 -6.36
CA GLY A 177 -5.02 4.78 -7.02
C GLY A 177 -5.10 5.76 -8.19
N GLY A 178 -6.18 6.54 -8.32
CA GLY A 178 -6.27 7.58 -9.36
C GLY A 178 -5.18 8.64 -9.25
N GLU A 179 -4.77 8.97 -8.02
CA GLU A 179 -3.67 9.88 -7.75
C GLU A 179 -2.33 9.31 -8.24
N PHE A 180 -2.14 7.99 -8.11
CA PHE A 180 -0.94 7.30 -8.59
C PHE A 180 -0.91 7.18 -10.11
N ARG A 181 -2.08 6.96 -10.74
CA ARG A 181 -2.22 7.01 -12.21
C ARG A 181 -1.86 8.39 -12.74
N VAL A 182 -2.38 9.46 -12.14
CA VAL A 182 -2.01 10.84 -12.51
C VAL A 182 -0.51 11.08 -12.30
N ALA A 183 0.08 10.60 -11.21
CA ALA A 183 1.52 10.70 -11.00
C ALA A 183 2.33 9.99 -12.10
N GLN A 184 1.89 8.80 -12.53
CA GLN A 184 2.52 8.05 -13.61
C GLN A 184 2.37 8.77 -14.95
N GLU A 185 1.17 9.28 -15.27
CA GLU A 185 0.89 10.01 -16.49
C GLU A 185 1.70 11.29 -16.61
N GLU A 186 1.77 12.09 -15.55
CA GLU A 186 2.56 13.33 -15.52
C GLU A 186 4.06 13.03 -15.52
N GLY A 187 4.50 11.99 -14.81
CA GLY A 187 5.89 11.54 -14.82
C GLY A 187 6.38 11.10 -16.20
N ARG A 188 5.56 10.39 -16.98
CA ARG A 188 5.88 10.00 -18.37
C ARG A 188 6.14 11.18 -19.30
N LYS A 189 5.64 12.38 -18.97
CA LYS A 189 5.84 13.60 -19.77
C LYS A 189 7.19 14.26 -19.49
N ILE A 190 7.85 13.90 -18.39
CA ILE A 190 9.12 14.48 -17.95
C ILE A 190 10.28 13.62 -18.46
N LYS A 191 11.19 14.26 -19.19
CA LYS A 191 12.37 13.58 -19.72
C LYS A 191 13.35 13.27 -18.59
N ASN A 192 13.92 12.06 -18.61
CA ASN A 192 14.91 11.57 -17.64
C ASN A 192 14.40 11.51 -16.19
N SER A 193 13.09 11.56 -15.96
CA SER A 193 12.50 11.35 -14.63
C SER A 193 12.31 9.86 -14.37
N ILE A 194 12.63 9.42 -13.16
CA ILE A 194 12.44 8.04 -12.71
C ILE A 194 11.05 7.92 -12.09
N PHE A 195 10.25 6.93 -12.51
CA PHE A 195 9.01 6.58 -11.81
C PHE A 195 9.21 5.29 -11.01
N GLY A 196 8.79 5.26 -9.76
CA GLY A 196 8.95 4.11 -8.89
C GLY A 196 7.94 3.99 -7.76
N PHE A 197 8.21 3.01 -6.90
CA PHE A 197 7.35 2.57 -5.81
C PHE A 197 8.11 2.71 -4.50
N CYS A 198 7.53 3.36 -3.49
CA CYS A 198 8.20 3.58 -2.21
C CYS A 198 7.60 2.79 -1.04
N ASP A 199 6.53 2.01 -1.26
CA ASP A 199 5.88 1.27 -0.17
C ASP A 199 6.41 -0.16 -0.03
N ARG A 200 6.28 -0.70 1.19
CA ARG A 200 6.62 -2.08 1.52
C ARG A 200 5.70 -3.04 0.77
N ASN A 201 6.21 -4.24 0.47
CA ASN A 201 5.38 -5.31 -0.07
C ASN A 201 4.17 -5.56 0.87
N ILE A 202 2.96 -5.47 0.31
CA ILE A 202 1.73 -5.66 1.07
C ILE A 202 1.66 -7.05 1.70
N GLU A 203 2.19 -8.07 1.04
CA GLU A 203 2.19 -9.44 1.57
C GLU A 203 3.03 -9.53 2.85
N ILE A 204 4.20 -8.89 2.88
CA ILE A 204 5.04 -8.81 4.09
C ILE A 204 4.31 -8.05 5.19
N THR A 205 3.66 -6.93 4.84
CA THR A 205 2.87 -6.12 5.79
C THR A 205 1.74 -6.94 6.41
N LEU A 206 0.93 -7.61 5.60
CA LEU A 206 -0.17 -8.47 6.07
C LEU A 206 0.37 -9.66 6.87
N ASN A 207 1.49 -10.25 6.44
CA ASN A 207 2.15 -11.33 7.17
C ASN A 207 2.63 -10.93 8.56
N ARG A 208 3.20 -9.74 8.69
CA ARG A 208 3.56 -9.18 10.01
C ARG A 208 2.31 -8.87 10.83
N LEU A 209 1.28 -8.31 10.20
CA LEU A 209 0.03 -7.92 10.85
C LEU A 209 -0.63 -9.11 11.56
N TYR A 210 -1.01 -10.18 10.85
CA TYR A 210 -1.73 -11.27 11.50
C TYR A 210 -0.89 -12.06 12.52
N ARG A 211 0.45 -12.05 12.40
CA ARG A 211 1.37 -12.65 13.39
C ARG A 211 1.44 -11.85 14.68
N GLN A 212 1.33 -10.53 14.60
CA GLN A 212 1.38 -9.64 15.75
C GLN A 212 0.01 -9.38 16.38
N LEU A 213 -1.09 -9.60 15.65
CA LEU A 213 -2.44 -9.52 16.22
C LEU A 213 -2.62 -10.56 17.34
N THR A 214 -2.99 -10.07 18.52
CA THR A 214 -3.37 -10.88 19.67
C THR A 214 -4.68 -11.62 19.42
N PHE A 215 -4.96 -12.66 20.22
CA PHE A 215 -6.24 -13.38 20.14
C PHE A 215 -7.44 -12.45 20.38
N TRP A 216 -7.31 -11.48 21.30
CA TRP A 216 -8.36 -10.50 21.59
C TRP A 216 -8.59 -9.52 20.43
N GLU A 217 -7.52 -9.00 19.81
CA GLU A 217 -7.65 -8.15 18.62
C GLU A 217 -8.29 -8.93 17.46
N LYS A 218 -7.97 -10.22 17.27
CA LYS A 218 -8.62 -11.08 16.26
C LYS A 218 -10.11 -11.24 16.51
N LEU A 219 -10.51 -11.51 17.76
CA LEU A 219 -11.93 -11.63 18.13
C LEU A 219 -12.68 -10.30 17.94
N LYS A 220 -12.03 -9.18 18.25
CA LYS A 220 -12.57 -7.84 18.04
C LYS A 220 -12.75 -7.54 16.55
N LEU A 221 -11.77 -7.85 15.70
CA LEU A 221 -11.91 -7.71 14.24
C LEU A 221 -13.07 -8.55 13.69
N LEU A 222 -13.21 -9.81 14.12
CA LEU A 222 -14.32 -10.66 13.69
C LEU A 222 -15.67 -10.05 14.08
N LYS A 223 -15.78 -9.56 15.31
CA LYS A 223 -16.95 -8.81 15.77
C LYS A 223 -17.19 -7.62 14.84
N ASP A 224 -16.21 -6.73 14.69
CA ASP A 224 -16.39 -5.50 13.94
C ASP A 224 -16.80 -5.74 12.48
N ILE A 225 -16.26 -6.77 11.79
CA ILE A 225 -16.70 -7.15 10.43
C ILE A 225 -18.15 -7.65 10.42
N LEU A 226 -18.57 -8.48 11.38
CA LEU A 226 -19.94 -8.99 11.45
C LEU A 226 -20.95 -7.87 11.76
N TYR A 227 -20.55 -6.89 12.58
CA TYR A 227 -21.40 -5.74 12.94
C TYR A 227 -21.32 -4.59 11.93
N PHE A 228 -20.33 -4.55 11.05
CA PHE A 228 -20.18 -3.58 9.96
C PHE A 228 -21.42 -3.52 9.05
N ASN A 229 -22.15 -4.63 8.98
CA ASN A 229 -23.32 -4.81 8.14
C ASN A 229 -24.66 -4.59 8.84
N ASN A 230 -24.66 -4.43 10.17
CA ASN A 230 -25.87 -4.01 10.85
C ASN A 230 -26.01 -2.51 10.65
N ASP A 231 -27.25 -2.05 10.41
CA ASP A 231 -27.68 -0.64 10.33
C ASP A 231 -27.41 0.12 11.66
N ASP A 232 -26.16 0.17 12.10
CA ASP A 232 -25.74 0.89 13.30
C ASP A 232 -25.74 2.38 12.94
N GLU A 233 -26.69 3.10 13.54
CA GLU A 233 -26.88 4.53 13.37
C GLU A 233 -25.60 5.34 13.68
N ARG A 234 -24.67 4.76 14.46
CA ARG A 234 -23.34 5.35 14.74
C ARG A 234 -22.46 5.40 13.50
N VAL A 235 -22.44 4.32 12.71
CA VAL A 235 -21.73 4.21 11.43
C VAL A 235 -22.29 5.29 10.50
N LYS A 236 -23.62 5.34 10.29
CA LYS A 236 -24.30 6.41 9.51
C LYS A 236 -23.95 7.84 9.96
N LYS A 237 -24.05 8.16 11.26
CA LYS A 237 -23.79 9.52 11.79
C LYS A 237 -22.36 10.00 11.65
N LEU A 238 -21.39 9.09 11.57
CA LEU A 238 -19.99 9.44 11.30
C LEU A 238 -19.75 9.75 9.81
N PHE A 239 -20.58 9.18 8.93
CA PHE A 239 -20.52 9.40 7.48
C PHE A 239 -21.42 10.53 6.99
N ASP A 240 -22.40 10.96 7.77
CA ASP A 240 -23.24 12.14 7.51
C ASP A 240 -22.56 13.46 7.93
N ASN A 241 -21.56 13.40 8.81
CA ASN A 241 -20.75 14.57 9.13
C ASN A 241 -19.86 14.90 7.93
N THR A 242 -20.18 16.03 7.32
CA THR A 242 -19.49 16.75 6.23
C THR A 242 -17.98 16.91 6.44
N SER A 243 -17.24 15.83 6.32
CA SER A 243 -15.83 15.85 5.97
C SER A 243 -15.72 15.20 4.61
N ASN A 244 -15.38 15.97 3.58
CA ASN A 244 -15.08 15.47 2.23
C ASN A 244 -13.80 14.58 2.19
N TYR A 245 -13.40 14.03 3.33
CA TYR A 245 -12.09 13.49 3.64
C TYR A 245 -12.31 12.30 4.57
N ILE A 246 -12.13 11.08 4.06
CA ILE A 246 -12.20 9.85 4.85
C ILE A 246 -10.78 9.30 4.96
N ASN A 247 -10.18 9.42 6.13
CA ASN A 247 -8.96 8.74 6.55
C ASN A 247 -9.32 7.47 7.34
N PHE A 248 -8.33 6.60 7.57
CA PHE A 248 -8.47 5.44 8.46
C PHE A 248 -8.90 5.85 9.89
N ASP A 249 -8.51 7.06 10.31
CA ASP A 249 -8.82 7.67 11.61
C ASP A 249 -10.31 8.01 11.77
N ASP A 250 -11.04 8.20 10.67
CA ASP A 250 -12.48 8.52 10.66
C ASP A 250 -13.36 7.28 10.88
N PHE A 251 -12.73 6.10 11.05
CA PHE A 251 -13.40 4.84 11.29
C PHE A 251 -13.24 4.42 12.76
N PRO A 252 -14.21 4.72 13.65
CA PRO A 252 -14.07 4.41 15.08
C PRO A 252 -14.04 2.92 15.41
N LEU A 253 -14.51 2.05 14.51
CA LEU A 253 -14.32 0.60 14.62
C LEU A 253 -12.84 0.20 14.46
N LEU A 254 -12.00 1.05 13.87
CA LEU A 254 -10.56 0.83 13.68
C LEU A 254 -9.70 1.85 14.43
N SER A 255 -10.27 2.56 15.42
CA SER A 255 -9.51 3.57 16.15
C SER A 255 -8.20 2.96 16.66
N TRP A 256 -7.09 3.65 16.43
CA TRP A 256 -5.77 3.09 16.70
C TRP A 256 -5.55 2.70 18.17
N GLU A 257 -6.30 3.32 19.08
CA GLU A 257 -6.35 2.99 20.51
C GLU A 257 -6.81 1.55 20.75
N HIS A 258 -7.70 1.04 19.90
CA HIS A 258 -8.26 -0.29 20.01
C HIS A 258 -7.40 -1.36 19.33
N PHE A 259 -6.53 -0.97 18.40
CA PHE A 259 -5.69 -1.87 17.60
C PHE A 259 -4.25 -1.32 17.47
N PRO A 260 -3.51 -1.20 18.59
CA PRO A 260 -2.17 -0.62 18.58
C PRO A 260 -1.19 -1.43 17.71
N SER A 261 -1.33 -2.77 17.69
CA SER A 261 -0.53 -3.65 16.83
C SER A 261 -0.82 -3.38 15.35
N PHE A 262 -2.08 -3.09 15.02
CA PHE A 262 -2.50 -2.77 13.67
C PHE A 262 -1.92 -1.43 13.21
N LYS A 263 -2.03 -0.37 14.04
CA LYS A 263 -1.42 0.93 13.75
C LYS A 263 0.07 0.80 13.47
N LYS A 264 0.78 0.12 14.38
CA LYS A 264 2.23 -0.06 14.30
C LYS A 264 2.65 -0.65 12.95
N ILE A 265 1.92 -1.64 12.45
CA ILE A 265 2.34 -2.40 11.26
C ILE A 265 1.83 -1.76 9.97
N MET A 266 0.60 -1.24 9.97
CA MET A 266 -0.05 -0.66 8.79
C MET A 266 0.35 0.80 8.55
N VAL A 267 0.86 1.48 9.58
CA VAL A 267 1.28 2.89 9.51
C VAL A 267 2.75 3.02 9.91
N ASP A 268 3.09 2.86 11.19
CA ASP A 268 4.40 3.27 11.69
C ASP A 268 5.59 2.54 10.98
N GLU A 269 5.52 1.22 10.80
CA GLU A 269 6.55 0.45 10.08
C GLU A 269 6.62 0.82 8.59
N ARG A 270 5.49 1.17 7.96
CA ARG A 270 5.45 1.60 6.56
C ARG A 270 6.03 2.99 6.40
N ASP A 271 5.80 3.88 7.37
CA ASP A 271 6.40 5.21 7.41
C ASP A 271 7.91 5.13 7.55
N GLN A 272 8.42 4.24 8.42
CA GLN A 272 9.85 3.96 8.57
C GLN A 272 10.46 3.42 7.27
N TYR A 273 9.74 2.53 6.59
CA TYR A 273 10.16 1.99 5.31
C TYR A 273 10.24 3.09 4.24
N MET A 274 9.15 3.85 4.07
CA MET A 274 9.05 4.92 3.07
C MET A 274 10.09 6.02 3.33
N SER A 275 10.27 6.46 4.57
CA SER A 275 11.25 7.49 4.92
C SER A 275 12.67 7.07 4.59
N THR A 276 13.04 5.83 4.94
CA THR A 276 14.37 5.27 4.68
C THR A 276 14.61 5.08 3.19
N PHE A 277 13.63 4.50 2.48
CA PHE A 277 13.70 4.29 1.03
C PHE A 277 13.86 5.61 0.26
N LEU A 278 13.06 6.63 0.58
CA LEU A 278 13.13 7.94 -0.09
C LEU A 278 14.49 8.60 0.11
N LEU A 279 15.07 8.50 1.31
CA LEU A 279 16.41 9.00 1.60
C LEU A 279 17.49 8.26 0.81
N GLU A 280 17.44 6.93 0.75
CA GLU A 280 18.38 6.13 -0.05
C GLU A 280 18.30 6.49 -1.55
N LYS A 281 17.08 6.65 -2.08
CA LYS A 281 16.89 7.04 -3.49
C LYS A 281 17.40 8.45 -3.77
N TYR A 282 17.14 9.40 -2.86
CA TYR A 282 17.69 10.74 -2.97
C TYR A 282 19.21 10.73 -3.02
N ASN A 283 19.85 10.05 -2.07
CA ASN A 283 21.31 9.97 -2.01
C ASN A 283 21.86 9.35 -3.29
N LYS A 284 21.26 8.26 -3.78
CA LYS A 284 21.70 7.63 -5.04
C LYS A 284 21.63 8.58 -6.25
N ILE A 285 20.51 9.28 -6.43
CA ILE A 285 20.34 10.23 -7.55
C ILE A 285 21.32 11.40 -7.42
N PHE A 286 21.52 11.89 -6.20
CA PHE A 286 22.51 12.93 -5.91
C PHE A 286 23.92 12.47 -6.29
N GLU A 287 24.33 11.26 -5.88
CA GLU A 287 25.65 10.71 -6.20
C GLU A 287 25.87 10.56 -7.71
N GLU A 288 24.85 10.11 -8.45
CA GLU A 288 24.92 9.97 -9.90
C GLU A 288 25.07 11.35 -10.59
N LYS A 289 24.27 12.34 -10.18
CA LYS A 289 24.39 13.71 -10.71
C LYS A 289 25.70 14.38 -10.33
N ALA A 290 26.21 14.13 -9.13
CA ALA A 290 27.47 14.68 -8.66
C ALA A 290 28.63 14.17 -9.52
N LYS A 291 28.69 12.85 -9.78
CA LYS A 291 29.71 12.24 -10.66
C LYS A 291 29.72 12.86 -12.06
N VAL A 292 28.55 12.96 -12.70
CA VAL A 292 28.42 13.59 -14.03
C VAL A 292 28.86 15.06 -14.00
N SER A 293 28.58 15.78 -12.92
CA SER A 293 28.95 17.19 -12.80
C SER A 293 30.47 17.38 -12.61
N ILE A 294 31.14 16.45 -11.91
CA ILE A 294 32.61 16.41 -11.80
C ILE A 294 33.22 16.11 -13.16
N GLU A 295 32.75 15.06 -13.84
CA GLU A 295 33.30 14.62 -15.13
C GLU A 295 33.15 15.67 -16.23
N GLU A 296 32.04 16.41 -16.22
CA GLU A 296 31.75 17.46 -17.20
C GLU A 296 32.17 18.87 -16.73
N GLU A 297 32.82 19.00 -15.57
CA GLU A 297 33.25 20.28 -14.96
C GLU A 297 32.15 21.36 -14.93
N LYS A 298 30.92 20.96 -14.56
CA LYS A 298 29.75 21.86 -14.54
C LYS A 298 29.10 21.93 -13.16
N SER A 299 28.37 23.02 -12.91
CA SER A 299 27.54 23.12 -11.71
C SER A 299 26.42 22.08 -11.72
N MET A 300 26.23 21.39 -10.60
CA MET A 300 25.18 20.38 -10.47
C MET A 300 23.81 21.03 -10.22
N GLU A 301 22.81 20.53 -10.94
CA GLU A 301 21.40 20.85 -10.67
C GLU A 301 20.92 20.18 -9.37
N ALA A 302 20.02 20.86 -8.65
CA ALA A 302 19.42 20.33 -7.44
C ALA A 302 18.61 19.04 -7.70
N VAL A 303 18.62 18.11 -6.74
CA VAL A 303 17.84 16.87 -6.83
C VAL A 303 16.41 17.11 -6.35
N ASN A 304 15.41 16.91 -7.19
CA ASN A 304 14.02 17.06 -6.79
C ASN A 304 13.29 15.71 -6.88
N ILE A 305 12.72 15.26 -5.77
CA ILE A 305 11.88 14.06 -5.72
C ILE A 305 10.47 14.46 -5.31
N VAL A 306 9.47 13.89 -5.96
CA VAL A 306 8.07 13.96 -5.54
C VAL A 306 7.64 12.58 -5.06
N ALA A 307 7.16 12.46 -3.83
CA ALA A 307 6.58 11.23 -3.29
C ALA A 307 5.08 11.42 -3.08
N VAL A 308 4.26 10.65 -3.77
CA VAL A 308 2.80 10.68 -3.66
C VAL A 308 2.36 9.60 -2.68
N VAL A 309 1.96 10.01 -1.49
CA VAL A 309 1.65 9.12 -0.35
C VAL A 309 0.28 9.47 0.21
N GLY A 310 -0.34 8.57 0.96
CA GLY A 310 -1.56 8.83 1.71
C GLY A 310 -1.30 9.90 2.77
N TYR A 311 -2.27 10.80 2.98
CA TYR A 311 -2.12 11.93 3.91
C TYR A 311 -1.77 11.47 5.33
N GLY A 312 -2.29 10.32 5.77
CA GLY A 312 -2.00 9.73 7.08
C GLY A 312 -0.52 9.37 7.30
N HIS A 313 0.25 9.16 6.23
CA HIS A 313 1.67 8.78 6.30
C HIS A 313 2.61 9.99 6.38
N ILE A 314 2.13 11.20 6.07
CA ILE A 314 2.98 12.41 5.99
C ILE A 314 3.69 12.69 7.31
N SER A 315 2.96 12.65 8.42
CA SER A 315 3.50 12.98 9.74
C SER A 315 4.54 11.95 10.18
N GLY A 316 4.25 10.66 9.98
CA GLY A 316 5.17 9.57 10.30
C GLY A 316 6.42 9.61 9.44
N ILE A 317 6.30 9.76 8.11
CA ILE A 317 7.45 9.89 7.22
C ILE A 317 8.34 11.06 7.64
N LYS A 318 7.76 12.23 7.96
CA LYS A 318 8.52 13.39 8.46
C LYS A 318 9.24 13.07 9.77
N ASN A 319 8.57 12.41 10.70
CA ASN A 319 9.12 12.07 12.00
C ASN A 319 10.24 11.00 11.92
N TYR A 320 10.18 10.11 10.93
CA TYR A 320 11.17 9.05 10.72
C TYR A 320 12.25 9.42 9.70
N PHE A 321 12.11 10.54 9.02
CA PHE A 321 13.08 11.00 8.04
C PHE A 321 14.46 11.23 8.66
N GLY A 322 15.52 10.75 8.02
CA GLY A 322 16.90 10.88 8.50
C GLY A 322 17.30 9.90 9.61
N LYS A 323 16.38 9.09 10.13
CA LYS A 323 16.68 8.02 11.09
C LYS A 323 17.02 6.73 10.35
N GLU A 324 17.93 5.94 10.91
CA GLU A 324 18.36 4.67 10.32
C GLU A 324 17.45 3.53 10.75
N TYR A 325 16.80 2.91 9.77
CA TYR A 325 16.04 1.68 9.94
C TYR A 325 16.57 0.61 8.99
N ASP A 326 16.61 -0.64 9.45
CA ASP A 326 17.02 -1.76 8.61
C ASP A 326 15.87 -2.15 7.66
N LEU A 327 16.01 -1.79 6.39
CA LEU A 327 15.04 -2.15 5.35
C LEU A 327 14.93 -3.67 5.17
N ASN A 328 15.97 -4.45 5.48
CA ASN A 328 15.89 -5.92 5.42
C ASN A 328 15.02 -6.46 6.55
N ASP A 329 15.16 -5.92 7.76
CA ASP A 329 14.27 -6.27 8.88
C ASP A 329 12.82 -5.89 8.56
N LEU A 330 12.59 -4.65 8.08
CA LEU A 330 11.25 -4.18 7.71
C LEU A 330 10.63 -4.98 6.56
N ASN A 331 11.45 -5.54 5.65
CA ASN A 331 11.04 -6.45 4.58
C ASN A 331 11.03 -7.93 4.99
N SER A 332 11.37 -8.26 6.23
CA SER A 332 11.30 -9.63 6.72
C SER A 332 10.00 -9.86 7.48
N ILE A 333 9.54 -11.11 7.51
CA ILE A 333 8.50 -11.51 8.44
C ILE A 333 9.21 -11.82 9.76
N SER A 334 9.23 -10.85 10.69
CA SER A 334 9.99 -10.96 11.94
C SER A 334 9.80 -12.32 12.61
N THR A 335 10.88 -13.06 12.86
CA THR A 335 10.89 -14.36 13.54
C THR A 335 10.80 -14.24 15.07
N SER A 336 10.79 -13.01 15.62
CA SER A 336 10.96 -12.72 17.05
C SER A 336 9.85 -13.24 17.98
N ASN A 337 8.73 -13.73 17.43
CA ASN A 337 7.68 -14.41 18.20
C ASN A 337 7.63 -15.93 17.97
N GLU A 338 8.75 -16.56 17.60
CA GLU A 338 8.93 -18.01 17.77
C GLU A 338 9.28 -18.38 19.23
N LYS A 339 8.58 -17.80 20.21
CA LYS A 339 8.35 -18.56 21.44
C LYS A 339 7.25 -19.56 21.12
N LYS A 340 7.69 -20.78 20.77
CA LYS A 340 6.93 -22.03 20.85
C LYS A 340 6.00 -21.96 22.07
N GLU A 341 4.75 -22.41 21.99
CA GLU A 341 3.97 -22.97 23.13
C GLU A 341 2.54 -23.44 22.70
N PRO A 342 1.91 -24.38 23.45
CA PRO A 342 0.97 -25.40 23.01
C PRO A 342 -0.49 -24.91 22.94
N LEU A 343 -0.74 -23.77 22.31
CA LEU A 343 -2.09 -23.20 22.18
C LEU A 343 -3.03 -24.02 21.30
N LYS A 344 -2.50 -24.83 20.37
CA LYS A 344 -3.34 -25.74 19.57
C LYS A 344 -4.03 -26.80 20.44
N LEU A 345 -3.35 -27.33 21.45
CA LEU A 345 -3.93 -28.36 22.32
C LEU A 345 -5.00 -27.75 23.23
N GLY A 346 -4.74 -26.58 23.82
CA GLY A 346 -5.72 -25.86 24.66
C GLY A 346 -6.98 -25.48 23.89
N LEU A 347 -6.85 -25.00 22.65
CA LEU A 347 -7.99 -24.66 21.79
C LEU A 347 -8.79 -25.91 21.39
N GLN A 348 -8.12 -27.02 21.06
CA GLN A 348 -8.78 -28.29 20.75
C GLN A 348 -9.54 -28.84 21.96
N ILE A 349 -8.95 -28.78 23.15
CA ILE A 349 -9.59 -29.20 24.41
C ILE A 349 -10.80 -28.29 24.71
N PHE A 350 -10.70 -26.98 24.49
CA PHE A 350 -11.82 -26.05 24.71
C PHE A 350 -12.98 -26.30 23.74
N VAL A 351 -12.71 -26.51 22.46
CA VAL A 351 -13.75 -26.82 21.46
C VAL A 351 -14.41 -28.16 21.77
N ILE A 352 -13.64 -29.21 22.08
CA ILE A 352 -14.17 -30.52 22.44
C ILE A 352 -15.00 -30.42 23.74
N GLY A 353 -14.49 -29.70 24.75
CA GLY A 353 -15.20 -29.45 26.01
C GLY A 353 -16.51 -28.70 25.81
N GLY A 354 -16.52 -27.67 24.95
CA GLY A 354 -17.73 -26.92 24.60
C GLY A 354 -18.78 -27.78 23.89
N VAL A 355 -18.36 -28.62 22.93
CA VAL A 355 -19.26 -29.56 22.24
C VAL A 355 -19.85 -30.58 23.22
N LEU A 356 -19.04 -31.14 24.12
CA LEU A 356 -19.48 -32.10 25.13
C LEU A 356 -20.46 -31.48 26.15
N LEU A 357 -20.24 -30.23 26.55
CA LEU A 357 -21.16 -29.53 27.45
C LEU A 357 -22.50 -29.22 26.78
N ILE A 358 -22.49 -28.82 25.51
CA ILE A 358 -23.70 -28.55 24.74
C ILE A 358 -24.49 -29.85 24.54
N THR A 359 -23.83 -30.94 24.14
CA THR A 359 -24.50 -32.24 23.96
C THR A 359 -25.04 -32.78 25.28
N HIS A 360 -24.30 -32.64 26.40
CA HIS A 360 -24.80 -33.00 27.73
C HIS A 360 -26.01 -32.17 28.14
N TYR A 361 -25.99 -30.86 27.93
CA TYR A 361 -27.11 -29.96 28.26
C TYR A 361 -28.37 -30.27 27.43
N VAL A 362 -28.19 -30.53 26.13
CA VAL A 362 -29.30 -30.92 25.24
C VAL A 362 -29.88 -32.28 25.63
N PHE A 363 -29.02 -33.26 25.94
CA PHE A 363 -29.43 -34.61 26.36
C PHE A 363 -30.18 -34.59 27.70
N LYS A 364 -29.70 -33.83 28.70
CA LYS A 364 -30.35 -33.67 30.01
C LYS A 364 -31.67 -32.88 29.96
N ARG A 365 -31.92 -32.14 28.88
CA ARG A 365 -33.18 -31.43 28.64
C ARG A 365 -34.23 -32.29 27.92
N TRP A 366 -33.80 -33.41 27.33
CA TRP A 366 -34.64 -34.35 26.57
C TRP A 366 -34.97 -35.64 27.33
N MET A 367 -34.23 -35.96 28.40
CA MET A 367 -34.69 -36.84 29.49
C MET A 367 -35.32 -36.02 30.60
#